data_AF-A0A453J5Y5-F1
#
_entry.id   AF-A0A453J5Y5-F1
#
_cell.length_a   1.000
_cell.length_b   1.000
_cell.length_c   1.000
_cell.angle_alpha   90.00
_cell.angle_beta   90.00
_cell.angle_gamma   90.00
#
_symmetry.space_group_name_H-M   'P 1'
#
loop_
_entity.id
_entity.type
_entity.pdbx_description
1 polymer ?
#
loop_
_entity_poly.entity_id
_entity_poly.type
_entity_poly.pdbx_seq_one_letter_code
_entity_poly.pdbx_strand_id
1 'polypeptide(L)' 'MSKLATLTGHTFRVLYLAISPDGQTIVTGAGDETLRFWNVFPSPKSQSSDSLSSIGATSFVRSYIR' A
#
# COMPACT_ATOMS: atom_id res chain seq x y z
N MET A 1 16.27 -7.52 -8.49
CA MET A 1 15.67 -6.94 -9.70
C MET A 1 14.75 -5.80 -9.27
N SER A 2 14.91 -4.59 -9.82
CA SER A 2 13.98 -3.47 -9.61
C SER A 2 12.79 -3.60 -10.57
N LYS A 3 11.56 -3.48 -10.06
CA LYS A 3 10.34 -3.45 -10.87
C LYS A 3 9.91 -2.00 -11.06
N LEU A 4 9.76 -1.56 -12.30
CA LEU A 4 9.23 -0.23 -12.62
C LEU A 4 7.71 -0.28 -12.69
N ALA A 5 7.07 0.77 -12.18
CA ALA A 5 5.64 0.99 -12.30
C ALA A 5 5.40 2.35 -12.96
N THR A 6 4.43 2.41 -13.88
CA THR A 6 4.02 3.65 -14.53
C THR A 6 2.74 4.16 -13.90
N LEU A 7 2.76 5.38 -13.37
CA LEU A 7 1.60 6.05 -12.79
C LEU A 7 0.90 6.85 -13.91
N THR A 8 -0.31 6.45 -14.28
CA THR A 8 -1.04 7.00 -15.44
C THR A 8 -2.27 7.80 -15.02
N GLY A 9 -2.63 8.83 -15.79
CA GLY A 9 -3.91 9.52 -15.65
C GLY A 9 -3.82 11.03 -15.48
N HIS A 10 -2.64 11.58 -15.21
CA HIS A 10 -2.47 13.02 -15.42
C HIS A 10 -2.56 13.34 -16.91
N THR A 11 -3.31 14.38 -17.26
CA THR A 11 -3.49 14.83 -18.65
C THR A 11 -2.53 15.96 -19.02
N PHE A 12 -1.83 16.51 -18.03
CA PHE A 12 -0.79 17.52 -18.21
C PHE A 12 0.49 17.18 -17.46
N ARG A 13 1.52 18.03 -17.60
CA ARG A 13 2.83 17.84 -16.94
C ARG A 13 2.66 17.73 -15.43
N VAL A 14 3.28 16.71 -14.83
CA VAL A 14 3.48 16.62 -13.39
C VAL A 14 4.48 17.70 -12.99
N LEU A 15 4.08 18.57 -12.07
CA LEU A 15 4.86 19.71 -11.58
C LEU A 15 5.38 19.49 -10.16
N TYR A 16 4.69 18.65 -9.38
CA TYR A 16 4.98 18.42 -7.97
C TYR A 16 4.96 16.92 -7.64
N LEU A 17 5.88 16.51 -6.74
CA LEU A 17 6.01 15.15 -6.23
C LEU A 17 6.30 15.20 -4.72
N ALA A 18 5.54 14.43 -3.95
CA ALA A 18 5.80 14.20 -2.53
C ALA A 18 5.67 12.71 -2.20
N ILE A 19 6.49 12.22 -1.27
CA ILE A 19 6.46 10.85 -0.77
C ILE A 19 6.26 10.93 0.74
N SER A 20 5.36 10.12 1.29
CA SER A 20 5.17 10.04 2.73
C SER A 20 6.42 9.47 3.42
N PRO A 21 6.73 9.86 4.68
CA PRO A 21 7.91 9.36 5.38
C PRO A 21 7.98 7.84 5.53
N ASP A 22 6.83 7.17 5.53
CA ASP A 22 6.71 5.71 5.59
C ASP A 22 6.85 5.03 4.21
N GLY A 23 6.98 5.80 3.12
CA GLY A 23 7.12 5.31 1.75
C GLY A 23 5.89 4.62 1.17
N GLN A 24 4.74 4.66 1.86
CA GLN A 24 3.53 3.97 1.42
C GLN A 24 2.70 4.79 0.44
N THR A 25 2.79 6.12 0.50
CA THR A 25 1.98 7.01 -0.33
C THR A 25 2.85 7.95 -1.15
N ILE A 26 2.55 8.05 -2.44
CA ILE A 26 3.07 9.08 -3.33
C ILE A 26 1.93 10.02 -3.69
N VAL A 27 2.19 11.32 -3.65
CA VAL A 27 1.28 12.36 -4.14
C VAL A 27 1.93 13.06 -5.32
N THR A 28 1.20 13.15 -6.42
CA THR A 28 1.62 13.89 -7.61
C THR A 28 0.64 15.03 -7.88
N GLY A 29 1.18 16.21 -8.18
CA GLY A 29 0.40 17.36 -8.63
C GLY A 29 0.79 17.73 -10.06
N ALA A 30 -0.20 17.99 -10.90
CA ALA A 30 0.03 18.34 -12.30
C ALA A 30 -0.69 19.63 -12.69
N GLY A 31 -0.31 20.20 -13.84
CA GLY A 31 -0.99 21.37 -14.41
C GLY A 31 -2.36 21.05 -15.03
N ASP A 32 -2.88 19.83 -14.85
CA ASP A 32 -4.28 19.48 -15.14
C ASP A 32 -5.21 19.87 -13.98
N GLU A 33 -4.70 20.67 -13.03
CA GLU A 33 -5.39 21.15 -11.84
C GLU A 33 -5.80 20.01 -10.87
N THR A 34 -5.18 18.83 -10.99
CA THR A 34 -5.45 17.69 -10.11
C THR A 34 -4.26 17.28 -9.25
N LEU A 35 -4.59 16.73 -8.08
CA LEU A 35 -3.69 15.93 -7.26
C LEU A 35 -4.10 14.46 -7.36
N ARG A 36 -3.12 13.57 -7.50
CA ARG A 36 -3.35 12.11 -7.49
C ARG A 36 -2.54 11.46 -6.37
N PHE A 37 -3.17 10.46 -5.75
CA PHE A 37 -2.61 9.68 -4.65
C PHE A 37 -2.35 8.26 -5.12
N TRP A 38 -1.19 7.73 -4.76
CA TRP A 38 -0.74 6.40 -5.15
C TRP A 38 -0.31 5.64 -3.92
N ASN A 39 -0.91 4.47 -3.69
CA ASN A 39 -0.45 3.56 -2.67
C ASN A 39 0.61 2.62 -3.26
N VAL A 40 1.84 2.70 -2.74
CA VAL A 40 3.01 1.92 -3.20
C VAL A 40 2.99 0.52 -2.62
N PHE A 41 2.46 0.36 -1.40
CA PHE A 41 2.31 -0.91 -0.72
C PHE A 41 0.85 -1.12 -0.34
N PRO A 42 0.06 -1.82 -1.17
CA PRO A 42 -1.22 -2.32 -0.69
C PRO A 42 -0.92 -3.19 0.54
N SER A 43 -1.26 -2.70 1.72
CA SER A 43 -1.16 -3.49 2.95
C SER A 43 -1.87 -4.82 2.67
N PRO A 44 -1.26 -6.00 2.92
CA PRO A 44 -1.91 -7.30 2.69
C PRO A 44 -3.16 -7.57 3.53
N LYS A 45 -3.82 -6.55 4.11
CA LYS A 45 -4.88 -6.65 5.11
C LYS A 45 -6.10 -5.78 4.80
N SER A 46 -6.52 -5.66 3.54
CA SER A 46 -7.87 -5.19 3.21
C SER A 46 -8.77 -6.27 2.61
N GLN A 47 -8.31 -7.53 2.55
CA GLN A 47 -9.10 -8.69 2.09
C GLN A 47 -9.07 -9.90 3.05
N SER A 48 -8.67 -9.72 4.31
CA SER A 48 -8.65 -10.81 5.30
C SER A 48 -9.59 -10.56 6.48
N SER A 49 -10.83 -10.11 6.21
CA SER A 49 -11.95 -10.37 7.13
C SER A 49 -12.68 -11.67 6.80
N ASP A 50 -12.46 -12.24 5.61
CA ASP A 50 -13.23 -13.39 5.16
C ASP A 50 -12.35 -14.64 5.15
N SER A 51 -12.74 -15.62 5.96
CA SER A 51 -12.25 -17.02 6.01
C SER A 51 -11.10 -17.34 6.97
N LEU A 52 -11.30 -17.15 8.28
CA LEU A 52 -10.79 -18.13 9.27
C LEU A 52 -11.85 -19.20 9.54
N SER A 53 -12.12 -20.02 8.52
CA SER A 53 -12.86 -21.26 8.69
C SER A 53 -12.36 -22.32 7.71
N SER A 54 -11.09 -22.71 7.86
CA SER A 54 -10.63 -24.01 7.36
C SER A 54 -9.41 -24.47 8.17
N ILE A 55 -9.72 -25.09 9.31
CA ILE A 55 -9.17 -26.36 9.80
C ILE A 55 -7.65 -26.57 9.58
N GLY A 56 -6.88 -26.49 10.66
CA GLY A 56 -5.58 -27.18 10.78
C GLY A 56 -4.33 -26.31 10.93
N ALA A 57 -4.25 -25.48 11.98
CA ALA A 57 -2.95 -25.01 12.47
C ALA A 57 -3.00 -24.99 14.01
N THR A 58 -2.25 -25.91 14.60
CA THR A 58 -2.17 -26.17 16.03
C THR A 58 -1.74 -24.94 16.83
N SER A 59 -2.44 -24.73 17.94
CA SER A 59 -2.07 -23.79 19.01
C SER A 59 -0.66 -24.10 19.52
N PHE A 60 0.28 -23.17 19.32
CA PHE A 60 1.43 -23.00 20.22
C PHE A 60 1.30 -21.64 20.90
N VAL A 61 0.46 -21.57 21.95
CA VAL A 61 0.52 -20.48 22.91
C VAL A 61 1.76 -20.72 23.78
N ARG A 62 2.84 -20.00 23.50
CA ARG A 62 3.96 -19.88 24.43
C ARG A 62 3.61 -18.78 25.43
N SER A 63 3.04 -19.14 26.58
CA SER A 63 2.98 -18.25 27.74
C SER A 63 4.26 -18.43 28.55
N TYR A 64 5.05 -17.37 28.68
CA TYR A 64 5.94 -17.22 29.84
C TYR A 64 5.07 -17.07 31.09
N ILE A 65 5.44 -17.73 32.20
CA ILE A 65 5.41 -17.24 33.60
C ILE A 65 5.87 -18.40 34.52
N ARG A 66 7.03 -18.16 35.18
CA ARG A 66 7.80 -18.92 36.20
C ARG A 66 8.21 -20.37 35.94
#